data_AF-A0A9D4WT99-F1
#
_entry.id   AF-A0A9D4WT99-F1
#
_cell.length_a   1.000
_cell.length_b   1.000
_cell.length_c   1.000
_cell.angle_alpha   90.00
_cell.angle_beta   90.00
_cell.angle_gamma   90.00
#
_symmetry.space_group_name_H-M   'P 1'
#
loop_
_entity.id
_entity.type
_entity.pdbx_description
1 polymer ?
#
loop_
_entity_poly.entity_id
_entity_poly.type
_entity_poly.pdbx_seq_one_letter_code
_entity_poly.pdbx_strand_id
1 'polypeptide(L)'
;MAPAQPLSTYFCKVESQVCSVFLLQGCQVAHMLMAWGVRKITLVDNGRVAMSNPLRQSLYTLDNCLNGGEFKATAAVESLKRIFPAVEAEGIVMAIPMPGHPVNSQEQENVLDDCRRLRDLIDAHDAVFLLTDMRESRWLPTLLCANAIKITMTAALGFESFLVMRHGAGPFSSACDSSAETASSSSADLSVNDANGKHRLGCYFCNDVVAPTDSTSNRTLDQQCTVTRPGLAPIASALAVELLVGILHHPQGNSSKLILCGTILKRVSDLLYVKEILSHYPSNYKQSVVIPLLDLAQQQHGGWLPVSAMDAVAKVIEVAPIRVYEVATFYSMFNRTKVGKYHLLVCGTTPCMIRGSRGIEEALLKHLGVKRNEVTQDGFFSVGEMECMVSFSMNPKQSLYTTDKVARDTKLNFIVGCCVNAPMITVADYSNGSEGYTYNYFEDVTPEKVIEIVEKLRKGEKPPHGTQNPQRIRSGPEGGNTTLLGEPKPPPCRDLDAC
;
A
#
# COMPACT_ATOMS: atom_id res chain seq x y z
N MET A 1 -20.04 15.59 9.88
CA MET A 1 -19.97 14.46 10.84
C MET A 1 -21.15 13.55 10.55
N ALA A 2 -20.92 12.34 10.04
CA ALA A 2 -21.97 11.33 10.02
C ALA A 2 -22.28 10.94 11.48
N PRO A 3 -23.55 10.69 11.85
CA PRO A 3 -23.88 10.31 13.22
C PRO A 3 -23.16 9.00 13.58
N ALA A 4 -22.51 8.97 14.74
CA ALA A 4 -21.91 7.76 15.28
C ALA A 4 -23.02 6.70 15.45
N GLN A 5 -22.88 5.57 14.78
CA GLN A 5 -23.79 4.44 14.99
C GLN A 5 -23.63 3.92 16.43
N PRO A 6 -24.69 3.42 17.09
CA PRO A 6 -24.56 2.85 18.42
C PRO A 6 -23.66 1.61 18.40
N LEU A 7 -22.84 1.42 19.45
CA LEU A 7 -21.93 0.27 19.61
C LEU A 7 -22.61 -1.09 19.39
N SER A 8 -23.91 -1.21 19.71
CA SER A 8 -24.69 -2.43 19.47
C SER A 8 -24.80 -2.83 18.00
N THR A 9 -24.87 -1.86 17.07
CA THR A 9 -24.86 -2.13 15.63
C THR A 9 -23.48 -2.58 15.12
N TYR A 10 -22.39 -2.23 15.80
CA TYR A 10 -21.04 -2.64 15.43
C TYR A 10 -20.81 -4.14 15.69
N PHE A 11 -21.27 -4.64 16.84
CA PHE A 11 -21.11 -6.06 17.20
C PHE A 11 -21.99 -6.98 16.34
N CYS A 12 -23.22 -6.56 16.01
CA CYS A 12 -24.20 -7.43 15.33
C CYS A 12 -23.75 -7.91 13.93
N LYS A 13 -22.96 -7.14 13.18
CA LYS A 13 -22.42 -7.55 11.86
C LYS A 13 -21.23 -8.51 11.95
N VAL A 14 -20.52 -8.49 13.08
CA VAL A 14 -19.32 -9.30 13.31
C VAL A 14 -19.69 -10.64 13.94
N GLU A 15 -20.71 -10.65 14.81
CA GLU A 15 -21.25 -11.87 15.44
C GLU A 15 -21.75 -12.91 14.42
N SER A 16 -22.19 -12.48 13.23
CA SER A 16 -22.75 -13.35 12.20
C SER A 16 -21.71 -14.01 11.28
N GLN A 17 -20.41 -13.75 11.45
CA GLN A 17 -19.37 -14.23 10.54
C GLN A 17 -18.87 -15.62 10.91
N VAL A 18 -18.76 -16.50 9.90
CA VAL A 18 -18.12 -17.80 10.03
C VAL A 18 -16.67 -17.69 9.49
N CYS A 19 -15.67 -17.87 10.35
CA CYS A 19 -14.25 -17.66 9.99
C CYS A 19 -13.42 -18.95 9.95
N SER A 20 -12.75 -19.22 8.83
CA SER A 20 -11.73 -20.29 8.72
C SER A 20 -10.32 -19.73 8.98
N VAL A 21 -9.55 -20.37 9.86
CA VAL A 21 -8.22 -19.91 10.31
C VAL A 21 -7.17 -21.01 10.14
N PHE A 22 -6.14 -20.75 9.32
CA PHE A 22 -5.02 -21.67 9.04
C PHE A 22 -3.73 -21.18 9.74
N LEU A 23 -2.97 -22.03 10.45
CA LEU A 23 -2.04 -21.65 11.56
C LEU A 23 -0.55 -21.42 11.14
N LEU A 24 0.18 -20.41 11.66
CA LEU A 24 0.88 -20.25 12.96
C LEU A 24 0.36 -19.05 13.80
N GLN A 25 -0.18 -18.02 13.14
CA GLN A 25 -0.76 -16.82 13.80
C GLN A 25 -2.20 -17.03 14.28
N GLY A 26 -2.80 -18.17 13.94
CA GLY A 26 -4.21 -18.45 14.19
C GLY A 26 -4.64 -18.38 15.65
N CYS A 27 -3.76 -18.63 16.62
CA CYS A 27 -4.11 -18.49 18.04
C CYS A 27 -4.47 -17.06 18.42
N GLN A 28 -3.68 -16.07 17.95
CA GLN A 28 -3.90 -14.66 18.27
C GLN A 28 -5.10 -14.10 17.49
N VAL A 29 -5.22 -14.47 16.21
CA VAL A 29 -6.39 -14.12 15.39
C VAL A 29 -7.67 -14.66 16.00
N ALA A 30 -7.72 -15.93 16.40
CA ALA A 30 -8.91 -16.53 17.02
C ALA A 30 -9.30 -15.83 18.34
N HIS A 31 -8.33 -15.51 19.20
CA HIS A 31 -8.58 -14.70 20.39
C HIS A 31 -9.22 -13.35 20.08
N MET A 32 -8.66 -12.61 19.11
CA MET A 32 -9.12 -11.27 18.74
C MET A 32 -10.49 -11.30 18.06
N LEU A 33 -10.76 -12.33 17.24
CA LEU A 33 -12.08 -12.55 16.64
C LEU A 33 -13.14 -12.80 17.72
N MET A 34 -12.86 -13.65 18.71
CA MET A 34 -13.78 -13.85 19.85
C MET A 34 -14.01 -12.58 20.66
N ALA A 35 -12.97 -11.76 20.86
CA ALA A 35 -13.08 -10.48 21.55
C ALA A 35 -14.00 -9.49 20.81
N TRP A 36 -14.00 -9.54 19.47
CA TRP A 36 -14.93 -8.80 18.60
C TRP A 36 -16.33 -9.42 18.50
N GLY A 37 -16.57 -10.56 19.17
CA GLY A 37 -17.87 -11.22 19.24
C GLY A 37 -18.07 -12.35 18.23
N VAL A 38 -17.08 -12.70 17.39
CA VAL A 38 -17.20 -13.83 16.46
C VAL A 38 -17.43 -15.12 17.24
N ARG A 39 -18.51 -15.83 16.91
CA ARG A 39 -18.91 -17.06 17.62
C ARG A 39 -18.55 -18.35 16.90
N LYS A 40 -18.46 -18.34 15.57
CA LYS A 40 -18.19 -19.55 14.78
C LYS A 40 -16.81 -19.51 14.15
N ILE A 41 -15.91 -20.37 14.62
CA ILE A 41 -14.50 -20.39 14.22
C ILE A 41 -14.08 -21.82 13.88
N THR A 42 -13.56 -22.02 12.66
CA THR A 42 -13.00 -23.31 12.25
C THR A 42 -11.49 -23.19 12.10
N LEU A 43 -10.75 -24.04 12.80
CA LEU A 43 -9.30 -24.07 12.80
C LEU A 43 -8.81 -25.25 11.98
N VAL A 44 -7.86 -25.03 11.07
CA VAL A 44 -7.33 -26.07 10.20
C VAL A 44 -5.80 -26.14 10.31
N ASP A 45 -5.28 -27.26 10.79
CA ASP A 45 -3.83 -27.51 10.97
C ASP A 45 -3.57 -29.02 11.13
N ASN A 46 -2.54 -29.55 10.48
CA ASN A 46 -2.13 -30.97 10.56
C ASN A 46 -1.03 -31.24 11.62
N GLY A 47 -0.40 -30.19 12.12
CA GLY A 47 0.72 -30.22 13.04
C GLY A 47 0.32 -30.56 14.46
N ARG A 48 1.32 -30.97 15.23
CA ARG A 48 1.21 -31.25 16.67
C ARG A 48 1.84 -30.13 17.48
N VAL A 49 1.35 -29.95 18.71
CA VAL A 49 1.90 -28.96 19.65
C VAL A 49 3.28 -29.43 20.13
N ALA A 50 4.31 -28.70 19.74
CA ALA A 50 5.70 -28.91 20.19
C ALA A 50 6.03 -28.08 21.44
N MET A 51 7.05 -28.50 22.19
CA MET A 51 7.51 -27.85 23.43
C MET A 51 7.80 -26.34 23.29
N SER A 52 8.19 -25.88 22.10
CA SER A 52 8.46 -24.46 21.83
C SER A 52 7.21 -23.63 21.54
N ASN A 53 6.07 -24.28 21.27
CA ASN A 53 4.85 -23.59 20.83
C ASN A 53 4.16 -22.79 21.93
N PRO A 54 3.96 -23.28 23.18
CA PRO A 54 3.23 -22.54 24.21
C PRO A 54 3.75 -21.12 24.50
N LEU A 55 5.06 -20.88 24.29
CA LEU A 55 5.67 -19.56 24.49
C LEU A 55 5.29 -18.52 23.42
N ARG A 56 4.80 -18.96 22.25
CA ARG A 56 4.52 -18.11 21.08
C ARG A 56 3.08 -18.22 20.58
N GLN A 57 2.43 -19.35 20.84
CA GLN A 57 1.07 -19.68 20.42
C GLN A 57 0.18 -19.77 21.66
N SER A 58 -0.60 -18.71 21.88
CA SER A 58 -1.31 -18.43 23.13
C SER A 58 -2.42 -19.42 23.52
N LEU A 59 -2.81 -20.31 22.62
CA LEU A 59 -3.86 -21.29 22.90
C LEU A 59 -3.33 -22.59 23.52
N TYR A 60 -2.02 -22.80 23.52
CA TYR A 60 -1.43 -24.05 23.99
C TYR A 60 -0.73 -23.87 25.33
N THR A 61 -0.77 -24.94 26.12
CA THR A 61 -0.08 -25.07 27.40
C THR A 61 0.96 -26.18 27.32
N LEU A 62 1.79 -26.31 28.35
CA LEU A 62 2.80 -27.37 28.42
C LEU A 62 2.16 -28.77 28.41
N ASP A 63 0.96 -28.91 29.00
CA ASP A 63 0.24 -30.18 29.06
C ASP A 63 -0.11 -30.70 27.66
N ASN A 64 -0.43 -29.79 26.73
CA ASN A 64 -0.73 -30.15 25.34
C ASN A 64 0.51 -30.68 24.58
N CYS A 65 1.72 -30.52 25.12
CA CYS A 65 2.96 -31.04 24.54
C CYS A 65 3.29 -32.47 25.01
N LEU A 66 2.63 -32.96 26.05
CA LEU A 66 2.90 -34.29 26.61
C LEU A 66 2.46 -35.40 25.64
N ASN A 67 2.99 -36.61 25.82
CA ASN A 67 2.61 -37.80 25.04
C ASN A 67 2.74 -37.65 23.51
N GLY A 68 3.76 -36.92 23.05
CA GLY A 68 4.02 -36.69 21.63
C GLY A 68 3.26 -35.51 21.01
N GLY A 69 2.57 -34.72 21.84
CA GLY A 69 1.87 -33.50 21.45
C GLY A 69 0.51 -33.78 20.85
N GLU A 70 -0.50 -33.05 21.34
CA GLU A 70 -1.84 -33.03 20.77
C GLU A 70 -1.85 -32.38 19.39
N PHE A 71 -2.84 -32.71 18.57
CA PHE A 71 -3.05 -31.98 17.31
C PHE A 71 -3.43 -30.54 17.60
N LYS A 72 -2.77 -29.60 16.91
CA LYS A 72 -2.94 -28.16 17.12
C LYS A 72 -4.38 -27.71 16.96
N ALA A 73 -5.05 -28.17 15.88
CA ALA A 73 -6.44 -27.82 15.63
C ALA A 73 -7.36 -28.21 16.80
N THR A 74 -7.19 -29.43 17.32
CA THR A 74 -7.99 -29.96 18.45
C THR A 74 -7.67 -29.21 19.75
N ALA A 75 -6.40 -29.08 20.11
CA ALA A 75 -5.97 -28.41 21.34
C ALA A 75 -6.40 -26.93 21.37
N ALA A 76 -6.38 -26.26 20.22
CA ALA A 76 -6.82 -24.88 20.10
C ALA A 76 -8.33 -24.73 20.35
N VAL A 77 -9.15 -25.65 19.83
CA VAL A 77 -10.61 -25.66 20.08
C VAL A 77 -10.92 -25.85 21.56
N GLU A 78 -10.25 -26.79 22.23
CA GLU A 78 -10.44 -27.00 23.67
C GLU A 78 -10.11 -25.74 24.46
N SER A 79 -9.03 -25.06 24.09
CA SER A 79 -8.61 -23.81 24.71
C SER A 79 -9.61 -22.67 24.46
N LEU A 80 -10.11 -22.51 23.23
CA LEU A 80 -11.15 -21.52 22.92
C LEU A 80 -12.44 -21.77 23.72
N LYS A 81 -12.89 -23.02 23.79
CA LYS A 81 -14.08 -23.42 24.57
C LYS A 81 -13.86 -23.24 26.07
N ARG A 82 -12.64 -23.40 26.57
CA ARG A 82 -12.28 -23.10 27.97
C ARG A 82 -12.37 -21.60 28.27
N ILE A 83 -11.96 -20.75 27.32
CA ILE A 83 -12.00 -19.28 27.45
C ILE A 83 -13.44 -18.76 27.36
N PHE A 84 -14.20 -19.21 26.36
CA PHE A 84 -15.58 -18.80 26.15
C PHE A 84 -16.43 -20.00 25.72
N PRO A 85 -17.13 -20.68 26.65
CA PRO A 85 -17.85 -21.92 26.37
C PRO A 85 -18.94 -21.83 25.29
N ALA A 86 -19.47 -20.64 25.04
CA ALA A 86 -20.47 -20.42 23.99
C ALA A 86 -19.88 -20.19 22.59
N VAL A 87 -18.55 -20.35 22.41
CA VAL A 87 -17.93 -20.38 21.08
C VAL A 87 -18.25 -21.69 20.35
N GLU A 88 -18.74 -21.57 19.13
CA GLU A 88 -18.91 -22.68 18.18
C GLU A 88 -17.59 -22.88 17.44
N ALA A 89 -16.61 -23.46 18.13
CA ALA A 89 -15.29 -23.77 17.57
C ALA A 89 -15.18 -25.23 17.09
N GLU A 90 -14.67 -25.42 15.87
CA GLU A 90 -14.37 -26.72 15.26
C GLU A 90 -12.89 -26.79 14.83
N GLY A 91 -12.27 -27.96 14.96
CA GLY A 91 -10.85 -28.19 14.70
C GLY A 91 -10.69 -29.32 13.71
N ILE A 92 -10.09 -29.03 12.56
CA ILE A 92 -9.92 -29.97 11.46
C ILE A 92 -8.44 -30.26 11.28
N VAL A 93 -8.09 -31.53 11.52
CA VAL A 93 -6.75 -32.05 11.28
C VAL A 93 -6.66 -32.48 9.82
N MET A 94 -6.10 -31.62 8.97
CA MET A 94 -5.84 -31.92 7.57
C MET A 94 -4.63 -31.14 7.06
N ALA A 95 -3.90 -31.71 6.10
CA ALA A 95 -2.86 -31.01 5.38
C ALA A 95 -3.46 -30.14 4.28
N ILE A 96 -2.83 -29.00 3.99
CA ILE A 96 -3.15 -28.22 2.79
C ILE A 96 -2.20 -28.68 1.68
N PRO A 97 -2.71 -29.19 0.55
CA PRO A 97 -1.87 -29.59 -0.58
C PRO A 97 -1.02 -28.42 -1.08
N MET A 98 0.29 -28.65 -1.19
CA MET A 98 1.27 -27.65 -1.60
C MET A 98 1.69 -27.89 -3.06
N PRO A 99 1.61 -26.88 -3.95
CA PRO A 99 2.09 -27.01 -5.32
C PRO A 99 3.61 -27.25 -5.35
N GLY A 100 4.08 -28.07 -6.30
CA GLY A 100 5.51 -28.39 -6.46
C GLY A 100 5.99 -29.60 -5.65
N HIS A 101 5.19 -30.11 -4.72
CA HIS A 101 5.50 -31.33 -3.98
C HIS A 101 5.00 -32.58 -4.75
N PRO A 102 5.85 -33.61 -4.96
CA PRO A 102 5.44 -34.81 -5.66
C PRO A 102 4.42 -35.60 -4.85
N VAL A 103 3.35 -36.06 -5.51
CA VAL A 103 2.31 -36.90 -4.92
C VAL A 103 2.43 -38.31 -5.52
N ASN A 104 2.54 -39.32 -4.66
CA ASN A 104 2.63 -40.70 -5.08
C ASN A 104 1.26 -41.21 -5.56
N SER A 105 1.24 -42.19 -6.47
CA SER A 105 -0.01 -42.73 -7.04
C SER A 105 -0.98 -43.30 -5.98
N GLN A 106 -0.46 -43.73 -4.83
CA GLN A 106 -1.25 -44.25 -3.71
C GLN A 106 -1.90 -43.14 -2.86
N GLU A 107 -1.37 -41.91 -2.90
CA GLU A 107 -1.83 -40.77 -2.10
C GLU A 107 -2.72 -39.81 -2.90
N GLN A 108 -2.77 -40.00 -4.23
CA GLN A 108 -3.47 -39.11 -5.15
C GLN A 108 -4.96 -38.96 -4.81
N GLU A 109 -5.65 -40.05 -4.46
CA GLU A 109 -7.07 -40.00 -4.09
C GLU A 109 -7.29 -39.23 -2.78
N ASN A 110 -6.44 -39.47 -1.77
CA ASN A 110 -6.49 -38.75 -0.49
C ASN A 110 -6.25 -37.24 -0.67
N VAL A 111 -5.28 -36.86 -1.50
CA VAL A 111 -4.99 -35.43 -1.78
C VAL A 111 -6.16 -34.76 -2.51
N LEU A 112 -6.83 -35.47 -3.42
CA LEU A 112 -8.03 -34.97 -4.08
C LEU A 112 -9.19 -34.79 -3.08
N ASP A 113 -9.36 -35.71 -2.13
CA ASP A 113 -10.34 -35.58 -1.06
C ASP A 113 -10.04 -34.41 -0.13
N ASP A 114 -8.76 -34.19 0.23
CA ASP A 114 -8.34 -33.01 0.98
C ASP A 114 -8.61 -31.71 0.22
N CYS A 115 -8.43 -31.69 -1.10
CA CYS A 115 -8.78 -30.52 -1.93
C CYS A 115 -10.29 -30.24 -1.93
N ARG A 116 -11.12 -31.29 -2.04
CA ARG A 116 -12.59 -31.17 -1.98
C ARG A 116 -13.02 -30.67 -0.62
N ARG A 117 -12.50 -31.28 0.45
CA ARG A 117 -12.79 -30.89 1.83
C ARG A 117 -12.40 -29.44 2.10
N LEU A 118 -11.23 -29.00 1.63
CA LEU A 118 -10.78 -27.62 1.76
C LEU A 118 -11.72 -26.64 1.04
N ARG A 119 -12.18 -26.99 -0.16
CA ARG A 119 -13.17 -26.19 -0.91
C ARG A 119 -14.48 -26.09 -0.15
N ASP A 120 -15.02 -27.22 0.32
CA ASP A 120 -16.30 -27.25 1.03
C ASP A 120 -16.24 -26.42 2.33
N LEU A 121 -15.09 -26.44 3.02
CA LEU A 121 -14.82 -25.56 4.15
C LEU A 121 -14.82 -24.08 3.75
N ILE A 122 -14.11 -23.71 2.69
CA ILE A 122 -14.08 -22.32 2.20
C ILE A 122 -15.49 -21.85 1.82
N ASP A 123 -16.27 -22.69 1.15
CA ASP A 123 -17.63 -22.38 0.73
C ASP A 123 -18.58 -22.19 1.93
N ALA A 124 -18.40 -22.97 2.99
CA ALA A 124 -19.19 -22.87 4.22
C ALA A 124 -18.87 -21.64 5.11
N HIS A 125 -17.79 -20.91 4.82
CA HIS A 125 -17.33 -19.78 5.65
C HIS A 125 -17.44 -18.44 4.91
N ASP A 126 -17.63 -17.34 5.66
CA ASP A 126 -17.78 -15.99 5.08
C ASP A 126 -16.43 -15.29 4.88
N ALA A 127 -15.49 -15.53 5.80
CA ALA A 127 -14.16 -14.98 5.78
C ALA A 127 -13.09 -16.06 6.04
N VAL A 128 -11.95 -15.92 5.36
CA VAL A 128 -10.85 -16.88 5.41
C VAL A 128 -9.54 -16.18 5.73
N PHE A 129 -8.87 -16.63 6.79
CA PHE A 129 -7.55 -16.16 7.22
C PHE A 129 -6.47 -17.18 6.83
N LEU A 130 -5.65 -16.82 5.85
CA LEU A 130 -4.50 -17.59 5.38
C LEU A 130 -3.26 -17.22 6.21
N LEU A 131 -3.04 -17.95 7.31
CA LEU A 131 -1.92 -17.72 8.22
C LEU A 131 -0.96 -18.91 8.28
N THR A 132 -0.95 -19.73 7.23
CA THR A 132 -0.03 -20.85 7.08
C THR A 132 1.43 -20.40 7.14
N ASP A 133 2.33 -21.32 7.44
CA ASP A 133 3.75 -21.09 7.63
C ASP A 133 4.56 -21.02 6.33
N MET A 134 4.04 -21.53 5.22
CA MET A 134 4.72 -21.59 3.93
C MET A 134 3.97 -20.83 2.84
N ARG A 135 4.74 -20.30 1.88
CA ARG A 135 4.21 -19.64 0.69
C ARG A 135 3.31 -20.58 -0.12
N GLU A 136 3.76 -21.81 -0.33
CA GLU A 136 3.12 -22.82 -1.17
C GLU A 136 1.75 -23.23 -0.62
N SER A 137 1.64 -23.41 0.70
CA SER A 137 0.38 -23.76 1.37
C SER A 137 -0.68 -22.65 1.30
N ARG A 138 -0.33 -21.41 0.94
CA ARG A 138 -1.30 -20.33 0.69
C ARG A 138 -1.90 -20.37 -0.71
N TRP A 139 -1.27 -21.04 -1.67
CA TRP A 139 -1.66 -20.94 -3.07
C TRP A 139 -3.05 -21.52 -3.35
N LEU A 140 -3.27 -22.78 -2.99
CA LEU A 140 -4.55 -23.45 -3.23
C LEU A 140 -5.71 -22.76 -2.50
N PRO A 141 -5.61 -22.44 -1.19
CA PRO A 141 -6.64 -21.64 -0.51
C PRO A 141 -6.90 -20.28 -1.16
N THR A 142 -5.85 -19.58 -1.61
CA THR A 142 -6.00 -18.28 -2.29
C THR A 142 -6.82 -18.41 -3.57
N LEU A 143 -6.55 -19.45 -4.36
CA LEU A 143 -7.29 -19.74 -5.59
C LEU A 143 -8.75 -20.07 -5.30
N LEU A 144 -9.00 -20.97 -4.35
CA LEU A 144 -10.34 -21.39 -3.97
C LEU A 144 -11.17 -20.23 -3.43
N CYS A 145 -10.60 -19.39 -2.55
CA CYS A 145 -11.31 -18.24 -2.02
C CYS A 145 -11.61 -17.17 -3.10
N ALA A 146 -10.70 -16.99 -4.07
CA ALA A 146 -10.95 -16.10 -5.20
C ALA A 146 -12.10 -16.62 -6.09
N ASN A 147 -12.17 -17.93 -6.31
CA ASN A 147 -13.25 -18.58 -7.06
C ASN A 147 -14.59 -18.50 -6.32
N ALA A 148 -14.59 -18.72 -5.01
CA ALA A 148 -15.78 -18.66 -4.16
C ALA A 148 -16.16 -17.23 -3.70
N ILE A 149 -15.44 -16.20 -4.17
CA ILE A 149 -15.68 -14.78 -3.86
C ILE A 149 -15.72 -14.50 -2.34
N LYS A 150 -14.82 -15.15 -1.58
CA LYS A 150 -14.74 -15.02 -0.12
C LYS A 150 -13.87 -13.85 0.31
N ILE A 151 -14.20 -13.25 1.47
CA ILE A 151 -13.32 -12.25 2.09
C ILE A 151 -12.06 -12.99 2.55
N THR A 152 -10.94 -12.72 1.89
CA THR A 152 -9.69 -13.45 2.15
C THR A 152 -8.64 -12.51 2.69
N MET A 153 -8.06 -12.89 3.82
CA MET A 153 -7.03 -12.16 4.54
C MET A 153 -5.77 -13.02 4.62
N THR A 154 -4.63 -12.48 4.24
CA THR A 154 -3.33 -13.13 4.41
C THR A 154 -2.51 -12.35 5.41
N ALA A 155 -1.94 -13.05 6.39
CA ALA A 155 -0.89 -12.51 7.24
C ALA A 155 0.35 -13.38 7.14
N ALA A 156 1.49 -12.78 6.78
CA ALA A 156 2.78 -13.45 6.66
C ALA A 156 3.80 -12.78 7.58
N LEU A 157 4.72 -13.57 8.14
CA LEU A 157 5.74 -13.07 9.07
C LEU A 157 7.14 -13.39 8.54
N GLY A 158 7.98 -12.36 8.46
CA GLY A 158 9.43 -12.50 8.35
C GLY A 158 10.12 -12.29 9.71
N PHE A 159 11.45 -12.35 9.72
CA PHE A 159 12.25 -12.20 10.94
C PHE A 159 11.97 -10.89 11.71
N GLU A 160 11.98 -9.75 10.99
CA GLU A 160 11.75 -8.40 11.55
C GLU A 160 10.59 -7.62 10.88
N SER A 161 9.81 -8.30 10.04
CA SER A 161 8.75 -7.68 9.25
C SER A 161 7.53 -8.59 9.19
N PHE A 162 6.39 -8.03 8.82
CA PHE A 162 5.17 -8.77 8.57
C PHE A 162 4.42 -8.14 7.39
N LEU A 163 3.55 -8.92 6.76
CA LEU A 163 2.60 -8.48 5.77
C LEU A 163 1.21 -8.83 6.26
N VAL A 164 0.27 -7.88 6.18
CA VAL A 164 -1.16 -8.14 6.33
C VAL A 164 -1.84 -7.54 5.11
N MET A 165 -2.59 -8.35 4.38
CA MET A 165 -3.31 -7.90 3.20
C MET A 165 -4.62 -8.64 3.04
N ARG A 166 -5.57 -8.01 2.35
CA ARG A 166 -6.75 -8.70 1.82
C ARG A 166 -6.60 -8.96 0.33
N HIS A 167 -7.25 -10.02 -0.15
CA HIS A 167 -7.25 -10.33 -1.57
C HIS A 167 -8.43 -9.64 -2.28
N GLY A 168 -8.30 -9.42 -3.59
CA GLY A 168 -9.42 -8.99 -4.41
C GLY A 168 -10.42 -10.12 -4.66
N ALA A 169 -11.71 -9.82 -4.50
CA ALA A 169 -12.81 -10.73 -4.84
C ALA A 169 -12.75 -11.15 -6.33
N GLY A 170 -13.19 -12.38 -6.65
CA GLY A 170 -13.22 -12.92 -8.01
C GLY A 170 -14.13 -12.17 -8.99
N PRO A 171 -14.03 -12.43 -10.31
CA PRO A 171 -14.94 -11.85 -11.29
C PRO A 171 -16.38 -12.33 -11.03
N PHE A 172 -17.30 -11.41 -10.78
CA PHE A 172 -18.73 -11.70 -10.79
C PHE A 172 -19.19 -11.92 -12.24
N SER A 173 -19.46 -13.16 -12.63
CA SER A 173 -20.37 -13.42 -13.76
C SER A 173 -21.78 -13.45 -13.19
N SER A 174 -22.62 -12.51 -13.58
CA SER A 174 -24.05 -12.56 -13.27
C SER A 174 -24.72 -13.76 -13.95
N ALA A 175 -25.64 -14.37 -13.22
CA ALA A 175 -26.66 -15.33 -13.62
C ALA A 175 -26.26 -16.80 -13.78
N CYS A 176 -26.91 -17.60 -12.92
CA CYS A 176 -27.33 -18.96 -13.17
C CYS A 176 -27.93 -19.12 -14.58
N ASP A 177 -27.39 -20.04 -15.37
CA ASP A 177 -28.20 -20.93 -16.18
C ASP A 177 -27.58 -22.32 -16.18
N SER A 178 -28.42 -23.27 -15.83
CA SER A 178 -28.15 -24.69 -15.72
C SER A 178 -27.92 -25.32 -17.09
N SER A 179 -26.65 -25.57 -17.43
CA SER A 179 -26.25 -26.63 -18.35
C SER A 179 -24.74 -26.81 -18.26
N ALA A 180 -24.33 -27.93 -17.66
CA ALA A 180 -22.94 -28.39 -17.72
C ALA A 180 -22.64 -28.84 -19.15
N GLU A 181 -21.94 -28.01 -19.93
CA GLU A 181 -21.22 -28.47 -21.11
C GLU A 181 -19.83 -27.83 -21.20
N THR A 182 -18.87 -28.71 -21.45
CA THR A 182 -17.44 -28.52 -21.71
C THR A 182 -17.12 -27.25 -22.51
N ALA A 183 -16.64 -26.21 -21.81
CA ALA A 183 -15.98 -25.08 -22.45
C ALA A 183 -14.47 -25.34 -22.52
N SER A 184 -14.00 -25.59 -23.74
CA SER A 184 -12.61 -25.68 -24.12
C SER A 184 -11.83 -24.41 -23.76
N SER A 185 -10.59 -24.63 -23.35
CA SER A 185 -9.57 -23.62 -23.06
C SER A 185 -9.35 -22.69 -24.25
N SER A 186 -10.03 -21.54 -24.24
CA SER A 186 -9.58 -20.35 -24.93
C SER A 186 -9.48 -19.23 -23.90
N SER A 187 -8.37 -18.50 -23.96
CA SER A 187 -8.00 -17.40 -23.08
C SER A 187 -9.07 -16.30 -23.10
N ALA A 188 -10.07 -16.43 -22.24
CA ALA A 188 -11.06 -15.39 -22.03
C ALA A 188 -10.37 -14.16 -21.45
N ASP A 189 -10.60 -12.99 -22.06
CA ASP A 189 -10.14 -11.68 -21.63
C ASP A 189 -10.34 -11.51 -20.12
N LEU A 190 -9.25 -11.59 -19.35
CA LEU A 190 -9.25 -11.34 -17.91
C LEU A 190 -9.42 -9.84 -17.68
N SER A 191 -10.67 -9.39 -17.65
CA SER A 191 -11.03 -8.05 -17.24
C SER A 191 -10.38 -7.69 -15.90
N VAL A 192 -9.52 -6.66 -15.88
CA VAL A 192 -8.93 -6.07 -14.66
C VAL A 192 -9.99 -5.35 -13.80
N ASN A 193 -11.20 -5.20 -14.36
CA ASN A 193 -12.33 -4.57 -13.71
C ASN A 193 -13.30 -5.61 -13.15
N ASP A 194 -13.88 -5.31 -11.98
CA ASP A 194 -15.05 -6.03 -11.48
C ASP A 194 -16.28 -5.80 -12.38
N ALA A 195 -17.39 -6.49 -12.10
CA ALA A 195 -18.64 -6.38 -12.85
C ALA A 195 -19.24 -4.95 -12.87
N ASN A 196 -18.73 -4.04 -12.03
CA ASN A 196 -19.14 -2.63 -11.95
C ASN A 196 -18.10 -1.68 -12.60
N GLY A 197 -17.10 -2.20 -13.32
CA GLY A 197 -16.08 -1.39 -13.98
C GLY A 197 -14.98 -0.85 -13.05
N LYS A 198 -14.83 -1.36 -11.82
CA LYS A 198 -13.82 -0.91 -10.85
C LYS A 198 -12.59 -1.82 -10.83
N HIS A 199 -11.42 -1.21 -10.69
CA HIS A 199 -10.14 -1.92 -10.63
C HIS A 199 -10.08 -2.96 -9.49
N ARG A 200 -9.83 -4.22 -9.84
CA ARG A 200 -9.67 -5.35 -8.91
C ARG A 200 -8.37 -5.21 -8.12
N LEU A 201 -8.38 -5.61 -6.85
CA LEU A 201 -7.14 -5.75 -6.07
C LEU A 201 -6.42 -7.06 -6.42
N GLY A 202 -5.09 -7.03 -6.38
CA GLY A 202 -4.27 -8.24 -6.48
C GLY A 202 -4.41 -9.14 -5.26
N CYS A 203 -4.05 -10.42 -5.41
CA CYS A 203 -3.85 -11.35 -4.29
C CYS A 203 -2.38 -11.37 -3.88
N TYR A 204 -2.05 -12.16 -2.86
CA TYR A 204 -0.68 -12.40 -2.38
C TYR A 204 0.33 -12.69 -3.50
N PHE A 205 -0.10 -13.38 -4.56
CA PHE A 205 0.76 -13.81 -5.68
C PHE A 205 0.83 -12.81 -6.85
N CYS A 206 0.02 -11.75 -6.87
CA CYS A 206 -0.03 -10.81 -8.01
C CYS A 206 1.19 -9.88 -8.10
N ASN A 207 1.94 -9.71 -7.01
CA ASN A 207 3.16 -8.91 -6.98
C ASN A 207 4.43 -9.76 -7.18
N ASP A 208 4.28 -11.06 -7.47
CA ASP A 208 5.39 -11.98 -7.59
C ASP A 208 5.66 -12.33 -9.06
N VAL A 209 6.93 -12.45 -9.42
CA VAL A 209 7.40 -12.77 -10.77
C VAL A 209 7.70 -14.27 -10.94
N VAL A 210 7.62 -15.03 -9.85
CA VAL A 210 7.96 -16.47 -9.80
C VAL A 210 6.73 -17.28 -9.38
N ALA A 211 6.43 -18.36 -10.11
CA ALA A 211 5.36 -19.29 -9.73
C ALA A 211 5.69 -19.98 -8.38
N PRO A 212 4.69 -20.33 -7.56
CA PRO A 212 4.93 -21.10 -6.34
C PRO A 212 5.38 -22.52 -6.71
N THR A 213 6.68 -22.74 -6.67
CA THR A 213 7.34 -24.05 -6.74
C THR A 213 7.95 -24.38 -5.37
N ASP A 214 8.46 -25.61 -5.19
CA ASP A 214 9.13 -26.05 -3.96
C ASP A 214 10.19 -25.01 -3.52
N SER A 215 9.87 -24.33 -2.42
CA SER A 215 10.61 -23.20 -1.87
C SER A 215 11.62 -23.63 -0.81
N THR A 216 11.70 -24.91 -0.44
CA THR A 216 12.67 -25.41 0.56
C THR A 216 14.13 -25.11 0.19
N SER A 217 14.40 -24.76 -1.08
CA SER A 217 15.71 -24.35 -1.60
C SER A 217 15.98 -22.83 -1.66
N ASN A 218 14.96 -21.95 -1.64
CA ASN A 218 15.11 -20.50 -1.85
C ASN A 218 14.45 -19.65 -0.76
N ARG A 219 15.28 -18.96 0.04
CA ARG A 219 14.90 -18.25 1.27
C ARG A 219 14.09 -16.97 0.99
N THR A 220 12.78 -17.01 1.19
CA THR A 220 11.88 -15.84 1.16
C THR A 220 11.30 -15.52 2.55
N LEU A 221 10.62 -14.36 2.67
CA LEU A 221 9.99 -13.80 3.88
C LEU A 221 9.23 -14.85 4.73
N ASP A 222 8.63 -15.85 4.08
CA ASP A 222 7.75 -16.84 4.69
C ASP A 222 8.46 -17.97 5.44
N GLN A 223 9.75 -18.23 5.20
CA GLN A 223 10.39 -19.47 5.68
C GLN A 223 10.91 -19.43 7.14
N GLN A 224 10.61 -18.39 7.91
CA GLN A 224 11.14 -18.23 9.27
C GLN A 224 10.08 -18.00 10.34
N CYS A 225 8.89 -18.57 10.17
CA CYS A 225 7.77 -18.39 11.10
C CYS A 225 8.13 -18.73 12.57
N THR A 226 9.06 -19.66 12.83
CA THR A 226 9.55 -20.01 14.19
C THR A 226 10.65 -19.11 14.76
N VAL A 227 11.36 -18.35 13.93
CA VAL A 227 12.48 -17.47 14.33
C VAL A 227 12.08 -16.00 14.32
N THR A 228 10.78 -15.69 14.22
CA THR A 228 10.29 -14.31 14.24
C THR A 228 10.46 -13.65 15.61
N ARG A 229 10.66 -12.32 15.63
CA ARG A 229 10.59 -11.55 16.89
C ARG A 229 9.19 -11.72 17.52
N PRO A 230 9.07 -12.08 18.82
CA PRO A 230 7.78 -12.47 19.42
C PRO A 230 6.66 -11.43 19.31
N GLY A 231 6.98 -10.14 19.25
CA GLY A 231 5.99 -9.06 19.13
C GLY A 231 5.30 -8.94 17.77
N LEU A 232 5.84 -9.53 16.70
CA LEU A 232 5.30 -9.35 15.35
C LEU A 232 4.01 -10.13 15.11
N ALA A 233 3.92 -11.37 15.60
CA ALA A 233 2.74 -12.20 15.40
C ALA A 233 1.46 -11.60 16.02
N PRO A 234 1.47 -11.07 17.26
CA PRO A 234 0.32 -10.35 17.80
C PRO A 234 -0.05 -9.09 17.01
N ILE A 235 0.94 -8.30 16.55
CA ILE A 235 0.69 -7.08 15.77
C ILE A 235 0.02 -7.42 14.43
N ALA A 236 0.59 -8.38 13.69
CA ALA A 236 0.04 -8.81 12.41
C ALA A 236 -1.37 -9.39 12.57
N SER A 237 -1.60 -10.18 13.62
CA SER A 237 -2.91 -10.76 13.94
C SER A 237 -3.96 -9.68 14.24
N ALA A 238 -3.60 -8.68 15.06
CA ALA A 238 -4.48 -7.56 15.39
C ALA A 238 -4.86 -6.78 14.14
N LEU A 239 -3.89 -6.44 13.31
CA LEU A 239 -4.14 -5.75 12.05
C LEU A 239 -4.99 -6.59 11.10
N ALA A 240 -4.80 -7.91 11.05
CA ALA A 240 -5.64 -8.76 10.20
C ALA A 240 -7.11 -8.76 10.63
N VAL A 241 -7.38 -8.83 11.93
CA VAL A 241 -8.75 -8.80 12.47
C VAL A 241 -9.39 -7.42 12.32
N GLU A 242 -8.65 -6.35 12.60
CA GLU A 242 -9.14 -4.98 12.38
C GLU A 242 -9.42 -4.70 10.90
N LEU A 243 -8.67 -5.31 9.97
CA LEU A 243 -8.96 -5.17 8.54
C LEU A 243 -10.33 -5.78 8.22
N LEU A 244 -10.59 -6.98 8.72
CA LEU A 244 -11.86 -7.67 8.52
C LEU A 244 -13.01 -6.84 9.06
N VAL A 245 -12.92 -6.36 10.30
CA VAL A 245 -13.95 -5.52 10.92
C VAL A 245 -14.17 -4.25 10.09
N GLY A 246 -13.10 -3.61 9.63
CA GLY A 246 -13.18 -2.44 8.75
C GLY A 246 -13.91 -2.73 7.43
N ILE A 247 -13.64 -3.88 6.80
CA ILE A 247 -14.32 -4.31 5.57
C ILE A 247 -15.82 -4.51 5.79
N LEU A 248 -16.20 -5.20 6.87
CA LEU A 248 -17.60 -5.53 7.18
C LEU A 248 -18.45 -4.27 7.45
N HIS A 249 -17.83 -3.23 7.98
CA HIS A 249 -18.49 -1.95 8.26
C HIS A 249 -18.43 -0.97 7.09
N HIS A 250 -17.57 -1.21 6.10
CA HIS A 250 -17.45 -0.32 4.95
C HIS A 250 -18.72 -0.38 4.07
N PRO A 251 -19.25 0.75 3.56
CA PRO A 251 -20.46 0.78 2.72
C PRO A 251 -20.38 -0.09 1.45
N GLN A 252 -19.15 -0.34 0.99
CA GLN A 252 -18.86 -1.16 -0.19
C GLN A 252 -18.51 -2.63 0.15
N GLY A 253 -18.48 -3.01 1.43
CA GLY A 253 -18.18 -4.38 1.88
C GLY A 253 -16.93 -4.98 1.25
N ASN A 254 -17.06 -6.17 0.67
CA ASN A 254 -15.99 -6.90 -0.03
C ASN A 254 -15.43 -6.14 -1.26
N SER A 255 -16.21 -5.23 -1.85
CA SER A 255 -15.80 -4.35 -2.96
C SER A 255 -15.15 -3.04 -2.49
N SER A 256 -14.98 -2.83 -1.18
CA SER A 256 -14.23 -1.69 -0.66
C SER A 256 -12.80 -1.70 -1.21
N LYS A 257 -12.11 -0.56 -1.22
CA LYS A 257 -10.65 -0.47 -1.46
C LYS A 257 -9.85 -0.42 -0.15
N LEU A 258 -10.50 -0.71 0.98
CA LEU A 258 -9.88 -0.59 2.30
C LEU A 258 -8.66 -1.50 2.39
N ILE A 259 -7.48 -0.89 2.35
CA ILE A 259 -6.25 -1.44 2.89
C ILE A 259 -6.14 -0.77 4.24
N LEU A 260 -5.81 -1.51 5.29
CA LEU A 260 -5.72 -0.93 6.63
C LEU A 260 -4.75 0.26 6.57
N CYS A 261 -5.28 1.47 6.74
CA CYS A 261 -4.54 2.70 6.97
C CYS A 261 -5.29 3.41 8.11
N GLY A 262 -4.96 3.00 9.34
CA GLY A 262 -5.46 3.59 10.57
C GLY A 262 -4.25 3.97 11.42
N THR A 263 -4.14 5.27 11.71
CA THR A 263 -3.25 6.08 12.58
C THR A 263 -2.02 5.45 13.28
N ILE A 264 -2.04 4.18 13.69
CA ILE A 264 -0.87 3.41 14.16
C ILE A 264 0.09 3.04 13.01
N LEU A 265 -0.42 2.96 11.77
CA LEU A 265 0.32 2.52 10.58
C LEU A 265 1.23 3.56 9.93
N LYS A 266 1.10 4.86 10.24
CA LYS A 266 2.02 5.88 9.67
C LYS A 266 3.48 5.46 9.89
N ARG A 267 3.87 5.11 11.13
CA ARG A 267 5.24 4.69 11.44
C ARG A 267 5.70 3.41 10.75
N VAL A 268 4.83 2.44 10.49
CA VAL A 268 5.26 1.14 9.91
C VAL A 268 5.41 1.23 8.39
N SER A 269 4.50 1.92 7.70
CA SER A 269 4.64 2.21 6.26
C SER A 269 5.86 3.10 6.00
N ASP A 270 6.04 4.14 6.82
CA ASP A 270 7.19 5.04 6.74
C ASP A 270 8.53 4.31 6.94
N LEU A 271 8.60 3.34 7.88
CA LEU A 271 9.81 2.54 8.09
C LEU A 271 10.10 1.56 6.95
N LEU A 272 9.07 1.02 6.29
CA LEU A 272 9.24 0.22 5.08
C LEU A 272 9.77 1.07 3.93
N TYR A 273 9.23 2.28 3.77
CA TYR A 273 9.68 3.23 2.74
C TYR A 273 11.11 3.71 3.00
N VAL A 274 11.48 3.96 4.27
CA VAL A 274 12.88 4.24 4.66
C VAL A 274 13.80 3.08 4.25
N LYS A 275 13.41 1.82 4.50
CA LYS A 275 14.19 0.65 4.09
C LYS A 275 14.31 0.53 2.56
N GLU A 276 13.24 0.85 1.83
CA GLU A 276 13.24 0.88 0.37
C GLU A 276 14.21 1.94 -0.16
N ILE A 277 14.12 3.19 0.30
CA ILE A 277 15.04 4.27 -0.09
C ILE A 277 16.49 3.88 0.23
N LEU A 278 16.74 3.34 1.43
CA LEU A 278 18.08 2.87 1.82
C LEU A 278 18.61 1.77 0.88
N SER A 279 17.74 0.92 0.32
CA SER A 279 18.15 -0.17 -0.57
C SER A 279 18.65 0.29 -1.94
N HIS A 280 18.32 1.51 -2.36
CA HIS A 280 18.79 2.10 -3.61
C HIS A 280 20.26 2.54 -3.55
N TYR A 281 20.83 2.61 -2.35
CA TYR A 281 22.19 3.10 -2.13
C TYR A 281 23.05 2.00 -1.48
N PRO A 282 24.33 1.92 -1.82
CA PRO A 282 25.21 0.90 -1.26
C PRO A 282 25.40 1.13 0.25
N SER A 283 25.55 0.03 1.00
CA SER A 283 25.55 0.03 2.47
C SER A 283 26.66 0.87 3.12
N ASN A 284 27.76 1.13 2.40
CA ASN A 284 28.88 1.95 2.83
C ASN A 284 28.71 3.45 2.53
N TYR A 285 27.72 3.85 1.72
CA TYR A 285 27.45 5.25 1.38
C TYR A 285 26.01 5.66 1.73
N LYS A 286 25.55 5.29 2.93
CA LYS A 286 24.22 5.65 3.47
C LYS A 286 23.97 7.17 3.52
N GLN A 287 25.03 7.99 3.58
CA GLN A 287 24.90 9.44 3.57
C GLN A 287 24.19 9.98 2.32
N SER A 288 24.31 9.31 1.16
CA SER A 288 23.65 9.69 -0.09
C SER A 288 22.11 9.73 0.01
N VAL A 289 21.56 9.06 1.03
CA VAL A 289 20.13 8.91 1.31
C VAL A 289 19.56 10.13 2.07
N VAL A 290 20.41 11.10 2.45
CA VAL A 290 20.01 12.25 3.28
C VAL A 290 18.90 13.09 2.66
N ILE A 291 18.96 13.37 1.35
CA ILE A 291 17.95 14.18 0.64
C ILE A 291 16.58 13.50 0.65
N PRO A 292 16.41 12.25 0.16
CA PRO A 292 15.09 11.61 0.14
C PRO A 292 14.54 11.37 1.55
N LEU A 293 15.39 11.10 2.56
CA LEU A 293 14.92 10.99 3.94
C LEU A 293 14.48 12.32 4.55
N LEU A 294 15.17 13.42 4.26
CA LEU A 294 14.73 14.75 4.67
C LEU A 294 13.43 15.16 3.97
N ASP A 295 13.25 14.82 2.70
CA ASP A 295 12.01 15.09 1.96
C ASP A 295 10.84 14.30 2.58
N LEU A 296 11.03 13.01 2.85
CA LEU A 296 10.06 12.19 3.56
C LEU A 296 9.73 12.77 4.96
N ALA A 297 10.75 13.13 5.72
CA ALA A 297 10.59 13.71 7.05
C ALA A 297 9.81 15.03 7.01
N GLN A 298 10.07 15.89 6.01
CA GLN A 298 9.34 17.14 5.80
C GLN A 298 7.87 16.87 5.52
N GLN A 299 7.56 15.90 4.65
CA GLN A 299 6.19 15.53 4.32
C GLN A 299 5.45 14.97 5.54
N GLN A 300 6.11 14.15 6.37
CA GLN A 300 5.55 13.62 7.62
C GLN A 300 5.21 14.72 8.64
N HIS A 301 6.03 15.77 8.69
CA HIS A 301 5.88 16.86 9.66
C HIS A 301 5.04 18.04 9.13
N GLY A 302 4.27 17.83 8.05
CA GLY A 302 3.36 18.83 7.53
C GLY A 302 4.07 20.00 6.86
N GLY A 303 5.16 19.70 6.14
CA GLY A 303 5.82 20.64 5.25
C GLY A 303 7.01 21.39 5.82
N TRP A 304 7.49 21.04 7.02
CA TRP A 304 8.72 21.60 7.59
C TRP A 304 9.54 20.57 8.37
N LEU A 305 10.82 20.87 8.59
CA LEU A 305 11.79 19.99 9.23
C LEU A 305 12.14 20.46 10.65
N PRO A 306 11.56 19.85 11.70
CA PRO A 306 12.01 20.09 13.06
C PRO A 306 13.41 19.51 13.28
N VAL A 307 14.17 20.11 14.19
CA VAL A 307 15.51 19.63 14.58
C VAL A 307 15.49 18.16 14.99
N SER A 308 14.46 17.74 15.73
CA SER A 308 14.27 16.33 16.12
C SER A 308 14.12 15.38 14.93
N ALA A 309 13.52 15.81 13.82
CA ALA A 309 13.41 14.99 12.61
C ALA A 309 14.75 14.88 11.90
N MET A 310 15.50 15.98 11.81
CA MET A 310 16.86 15.97 11.25
C MET A 310 17.79 15.08 12.09
N ASP A 311 17.68 15.11 13.41
CA ASP A 311 18.43 14.21 14.32
C ASP A 311 18.06 12.74 14.13
N ALA A 312 16.78 12.45 13.88
CA ALA A 312 16.33 11.10 13.59
C ALA A 312 16.90 10.60 12.25
N VAL A 313 16.90 11.44 11.21
CA VAL A 313 17.52 11.12 9.92
C VAL A 313 19.01 10.85 10.09
N ALA A 314 19.73 11.70 10.84
CA ALA A 314 21.15 11.51 11.12
C ALA A 314 21.46 10.17 11.79
N LYS A 315 20.61 9.75 12.74
CA LYS A 315 20.73 8.42 13.39
C LYS A 315 20.49 7.27 12.41
N VAL A 316 19.52 7.40 11.51
CA VAL A 316 19.20 6.36 10.51
C VAL A 316 20.33 6.15 9.51
N ILE A 317 20.97 7.23 9.06
CA ILE A 317 22.06 7.17 8.08
C ILE A 317 23.45 7.08 8.71
N GLU A 318 23.53 7.05 10.05
CA GLU A 318 24.77 6.89 10.83
C GLU A 318 25.81 7.99 10.57
N VAL A 319 25.37 9.25 10.45
CA VAL A 319 26.26 10.43 10.32
C VAL A 319 26.05 11.43 11.46
N ALA A 320 27.03 12.32 11.64
CA ALA A 320 26.88 13.42 12.59
C ALA A 320 25.70 14.34 12.20
N PRO A 321 24.84 14.77 13.15
CA PRO A 321 23.67 15.61 12.85
C PRO A 321 23.98 16.86 12.05
N ILE A 322 25.16 17.46 12.25
CA ILE A 322 25.60 18.64 11.51
C ILE A 322 25.62 18.42 9.99
N ARG A 323 25.91 17.21 9.50
CA ARG A 323 25.87 16.90 8.05
C ARG A 323 24.46 16.94 7.49
N VAL A 324 23.48 16.53 8.29
CA VAL A 324 22.07 16.62 7.93
C VAL A 324 21.61 18.08 7.95
N TYR A 325 22.05 18.85 8.95
CA TYR A 325 21.73 20.29 9.04
C TYR A 325 22.34 21.08 7.88
N GLU A 326 23.58 20.80 7.49
CA GLU A 326 24.23 21.41 6.32
C GLU A 326 23.36 21.20 5.07
N VAL A 327 22.90 19.97 4.81
CA VAL A 327 22.01 19.65 3.69
C VAL A 327 20.66 20.36 3.81
N ALA A 328 20.01 20.30 4.97
CA ALA A 328 18.70 20.91 5.21
C ALA A 328 18.72 22.45 5.14
N THR A 329 19.87 23.07 5.42
CA THR A 329 20.04 24.53 5.29
C THR A 329 20.47 24.95 3.88
N PHE A 330 21.16 24.08 3.15
CA PHE A 330 21.68 24.35 1.82
C PHE A 330 20.60 24.26 0.73
N TYR A 331 19.78 23.20 0.74
CA TYR A 331 18.74 23.02 -0.27
C TYR A 331 17.47 23.80 0.06
N SER A 332 17.05 24.69 -0.85
CA SER A 332 15.88 25.56 -0.67
C SER A 332 14.54 24.82 -0.56
N MET A 333 14.46 23.58 -1.04
CA MET A 333 13.24 22.75 -0.90
C MET A 333 12.94 22.37 0.56
N PHE A 334 13.93 22.45 1.44
CA PHE A 334 13.82 22.07 2.84
C PHE A 334 13.40 23.27 3.70
N ASN A 335 12.14 23.25 4.10
CA ASN A 335 11.54 24.27 4.94
C ASN A 335 11.91 24.01 6.40
N ARG A 336 12.63 24.94 7.03
CA ARG A 336 13.02 24.85 8.45
C ARG A 336 12.03 25.53 9.38
N THR A 337 11.02 26.18 8.82
CA THR A 337 9.92 26.84 9.51
C THR A 337 8.60 26.37 8.90
N LYS A 338 7.52 26.44 9.67
CA LYS A 338 6.19 26.03 9.21
C LYS A 338 5.76 26.87 7.99
N VAL A 339 5.17 26.21 7.00
CA VAL A 339 4.70 26.83 5.74
C VAL A 339 3.18 26.69 5.52
N GLY A 340 2.44 26.20 6.52
CA GLY A 340 1.02 25.90 6.37
C GLY A 340 0.77 24.59 5.62
N LYS A 341 -0.50 24.33 5.25
CA LYS A 341 -0.89 23.12 4.50
C LYS A 341 -0.46 23.15 3.05
N TYR A 342 -0.49 24.32 2.42
CA TYR A 342 -0.16 24.56 1.03
C TYR A 342 0.95 25.60 0.94
N HIS A 343 2.10 25.21 0.42
CA HIS A 343 3.17 26.15 0.12
C HIS A 343 3.14 26.50 -1.36
N LEU A 344 2.78 27.75 -1.67
CA LEU A 344 2.66 28.30 -3.01
C LEU A 344 4.01 28.91 -3.40
N LEU A 345 4.70 28.27 -4.33
CA LEU A 345 6.02 28.69 -4.79
C LEU A 345 5.87 29.37 -6.15
N VAL A 346 6.22 30.65 -6.25
CA VAL A 346 6.14 31.44 -7.49
C VAL A 346 7.52 31.52 -8.13
N CYS A 347 7.60 31.30 -9.44
CA CYS A 347 8.88 31.34 -10.16
C CYS A 347 9.37 32.79 -10.35
N GLY A 348 10.52 33.09 -9.76
CA GLY A 348 11.15 34.42 -9.82
C GLY A 348 12.12 34.64 -11.00
N THR A 349 12.51 33.56 -11.69
CA THR A 349 13.55 33.66 -12.74
C THR A 349 13.14 34.45 -13.96
N THR A 350 14.14 34.96 -14.70
CA THR A 350 13.97 35.85 -15.86
C THR A 350 12.87 35.42 -16.83
N PRO A 351 12.75 34.15 -17.27
CA PRO A 351 11.69 33.77 -18.21
C PRO A 351 10.27 33.95 -17.66
N CYS A 352 10.07 33.71 -16.36
CA CYS A 352 8.79 33.96 -15.70
C CYS A 352 8.60 35.45 -15.41
N MET A 353 9.67 36.14 -15.00
CA MET A 353 9.64 37.58 -14.71
C MET A 353 9.21 38.39 -15.94
N ILE A 354 9.78 38.13 -17.12
CA ILE A 354 9.41 38.83 -18.36
C ILE A 354 7.99 38.50 -18.84
N ARG A 355 7.42 37.37 -18.38
CA ARG A 355 6.03 36.96 -18.62
C ARG A 355 5.07 37.41 -17.52
N GLY A 356 5.54 38.23 -16.58
CA GLY A 356 4.70 38.86 -15.56
C GLY A 356 4.55 38.08 -14.25
N SER A 357 5.47 37.16 -13.91
CA SER A 357 5.38 36.40 -12.65
C SER A 357 5.38 37.26 -11.38
N ARG A 358 5.95 38.48 -11.43
CA ARG A 358 5.84 39.45 -10.32
C ARG A 358 4.39 39.86 -10.06
N GLY A 359 3.60 40.05 -11.12
CA GLY A 359 2.17 40.33 -10.99
C GLY A 359 1.38 39.14 -10.42
N ILE A 360 1.83 37.91 -10.72
CA ILE A 360 1.28 36.68 -10.11
C ILE A 360 1.54 36.67 -8.60
N GLU A 361 2.78 36.93 -8.19
CA GLU A 361 3.15 36.98 -6.78
C GLU A 361 2.41 38.08 -6.02
N GLU A 362 2.38 39.30 -6.56
CA GLU A 362 1.65 40.43 -5.97
C GLU A 362 0.17 40.13 -5.79
N ALA A 363 -0.47 39.50 -6.79
CA ALA A 363 -1.87 39.08 -6.70
C ALA A 363 -2.10 38.05 -5.58
N LEU A 364 -1.22 37.05 -5.46
CA LEU A 364 -1.29 36.03 -4.41
C LEU A 364 -1.10 36.63 -3.01
N LEU A 365 -0.07 37.45 -2.82
CA LEU A 365 0.22 38.11 -1.54
C LEU A 365 -0.93 39.03 -1.12
N LYS A 366 -1.48 39.82 -2.07
CA LYS A 366 -2.62 40.72 -1.82
C LYS A 366 -3.89 39.94 -1.48
N HIS A 367 -4.17 38.85 -2.19
CA HIS A 367 -5.37 38.02 -1.97
C HIS A 367 -5.31 37.26 -0.63
N LEU A 368 -4.14 36.74 -0.27
CA LEU A 368 -3.95 36.00 0.98
C LEU A 368 -3.70 36.92 2.19
N GLY A 369 -3.33 38.17 1.97
CA GLY A 369 -3.09 39.15 3.03
C GLY A 369 -1.84 38.85 3.88
N VAL A 370 -0.81 38.26 3.28
CA VAL A 370 0.45 37.86 3.96
C VAL A 370 1.67 38.45 3.28
N LYS A 371 2.79 38.53 4.01
CA LYS A 371 4.10 38.78 3.39
C LYS A 371 4.69 37.50 2.82
N ARG A 372 5.71 37.63 1.98
CA ARG A 372 6.49 36.49 1.47
C ARG A 372 7.02 35.66 2.65
N ASN A 373 6.88 34.34 2.54
CA ASN A 373 7.24 33.32 3.53
C ASN A 373 6.49 33.42 4.88
N GLU A 374 5.42 34.23 4.95
CA GLU A 374 4.51 34.26 6.10
C GLU A 374 3.34 33.31 5.85
N VAL A 375 2.92 32.61 6.91
CA VAL A 375 1.76 31.71 6.87
C VAL A 375 0.51 32.50 7.18
N THR A 376 -0.56 32.26 6.43
CA THR A 376 -1.88 32.84 6.68
C THR A 376 -2.40 32.50 8.07
N GLN A 377 -3.24 33.37 8.65
CA GLN A 377 -3.77 33.19 10.01
C GLN A 377 -4.60 31.90 10.17
N ASP A 378 -5.23 31.43 9.09
CA ASP A 378 -5.95 30.16 9.03
C ASP A 378 -5.01 28.92 9.03
N GLY A 379 -3.69 29.13 8.82
CA GLY A 379 -2.68 28.08 8.75
C GLY A 379 -2.68 27.30 7.42
N PHE A 380 -3.43 27.75 6.41
CA PHE A 380 -3.56 27.00 5.16
C PHE A 380 -2.47 27.30 4.15
N PHE A 381 -2.14 28.57 3.91
CA PHE A 381 -1.30 28.97 2.79
C PHE A 381 -0.07 29.73 3.24
N SER A 382 1.00 29.62 2.45
CA SER A 382 2.10 30.58 2.44
C SER A 382 2.58 30.78 1.01
N VAL A 383 3.16 31.94 0.73
CA VAL A 383 3.71 32.27 -0.60
C VAL A 383 5.21 32.41 -0.48
N GLY A 384 5.96 31.62 -1.24
CA GLY A 384 7.40 31.69 -1.38
C GLY A 384 7.81 31.99 -2.81
N GLU A 385 8.99 32.54 -2.97
CA GLU A 385 9.66 32.63 -4.27
C GLU A 385 10.58 31.41 -4.42
N MET A 386 10.59 30.82 -5.61
CA MET A 386 11.56 29.80 -5.98
C MET A 386 12.20 30.17 -7.32
N GLU A 387 13.46 29.79 -7.46
CA GLU A 387 14.18 29.91 -8.72
C GLU A 387 13.63 28.94 -9.78
N CYS A 388 14.33 28.78 -10.90
CA CYS A 388 13.85 28.00 -12.05
C CYS A 388 13.35 26.62 -11.62
N MET A 389 12.04 26.39 -11.78
CA MET A 389 11.39 25.15 -11.33
C MET A 389 11.46 24.02 -12.35
N VAL A 390 11.89 24.33 -13.59
CA VAL A 390 12.04 23.38 -14.69
C VAL A 390 10.79 22.50 -14.82
N SER A 391 9.64 23.14 -15.05
CA SER A 391 8.36 22.42 -15.14
C SER A 391 8.41 21.40 -16.26
N PHE A 392 8.05 20.16 -15.93
CA PHE A 392 8.03 19.03 -16.85
C PHE A 392 6.60 18.66 -17.18
N SER A 393 6.28 18.62 -18.46
CA SER A 393 4.95 18.29 -18.94
C SER A 393 4.80 16.78 -19.17
N MET A 394 4.72 15.99 -18.10
CA MET A 394 4.54 14.53 -18.15
C MET A 394 3.09 14.10 -17.92
N ASN A 395 2.66 13.11 -18.71
CA ASN A 395 1.43 12.36 -18.52
C ASN A 395 1.59 11.46 -17.28
N PRO A 396 0.60 11.34 -16.38
CA PRO A 396 0.61 10.29 -15.35
C PRO A 396 0.73 8.87 -15.94
N LYS A 397 0.31 8.69 -17.20
CA LYS A 397 0.27 7.39 -17.90
C LYS A 397 1.57 6.96 -18.58
N GLN A 398 2.59 7.81 -18.67
CA GLN A 398 3.86 7.48 -19.35
C GLN A 398 4.97 6.99 -18.40
N SER A 399 4.67 6.77 -17.12
CA SER A 399 5.58 6.13 -16.16
C SER A 399 5.78 4.61 -16.37
N LEU A 400 5.17 4.03 -17.42
CA LEU A 400 5.19 2.60 -17.72
C LEU A 400 6.27 2.17 -18.71
N TYR A 401 6.94 3.09 -19.41
CA TYR A 401 7.87 2.74 -20.50
C TYR A 401 9.34 3.12 -20.28
N THR A 402 9.71 3.63 -19.10
CA THR A 402 11.10 3.68 -18.67
C THR A 402 11.32 2.54 -17.69
N THR A 403 12.13 1.56 -18.07
CA THR A 403 12.45 0.34 -17.31
C THR A 403 13.19 0.58 -15.99
N ASP A 404 13.46 1.83 -15.62
CA ASP A 404 14.07 2.19 -14.34
C ASP A 404 13.03 2.71 -13.34
N LYS A 405 12.71 1.87 -12.35
CA LYS A 405 12.03 2.27 -11.10
C LYS A 405 12.74 3.44 -10.40
N VAL A 406 14.05 3.61 -10.62
CA VAL A 406 14.91 4.65 -10.01
C VAL A 406 14.45 6.08 -10.36
N ALA A 407 13.85 6.29 -11.53
CA ALA A 407 13.41 7.62 -11.98
C ALA A 407 12.20 8.17 -11.20
N ARG A 408 11.46 7.33 -10.45
CA ARG A 408 10.33 7.80 -9.62
C ARG A 408 10.78 8.41 -8.30
N ASP A 409 11.89 7.93 -7.72
CA ASP A 409 12.33 8.30 -6.38
C ASP A 409 13.45 9.35 -6.35
N THR A 410 14.12 9.58 -7.48
CA THR A 410 15.05 10.70 -7.61
C THR A 410 14.39 11.86 -8.33
N LYS A 411 13.79 12.78 -7.58
CA LYS A 411 13.37 14.14 -8.02
C LYS A 411 14.50 14.98 -8.66
N LEU A 412 15.70 14.41 -8.86
CA LEU A 412 16.93 15.14 -9.18
C LEU A 412 17.48 14.87 -10.58
N ASN A 413 17.02 13.86 -11.32
CA ASN A 413 17.64 13.50 -12.61
C ASN A 413 16.61 13.40 -13.72
N PHE A 414 16.21 14.54 -14.30
CA PHE A 414 15.92 14.78 -15.74
C PHE A 414 15.38 16.20 -15.89
N ILE A 415 16.28 17.17 -15.89
CA ILE A 415 16.00 18.61 -15.95
C ILE A 415 16.07 19.05 -17.42
N VAL A 416 14.94 19.01 -18.14
CA VAL A 416 14.82 19.67 -19.46
C VAL A 416 13.62 20.62 -19.39
N GLY A 417 13.94 21.92 -19.23
CA GLY A 417 12.99 22.96 -18.83
C GLY A 417 12.08 23.47 -19.93
N CYS A 418 10.79 23.56 -19.63
CA CYS A 418 9.81 24.20 -20.50
C CYS A 418 9.44 25.60 -19.98
N CYS A 419 10.36 26.56 -20.10
CA CYS A 419 10.07 28.00 -19.93
C CYS A 419 8.99 28.52 -20.91
N VAL A 420 8.63 27.71 -21.90
CA VAL A 420 7.56 27.97 -22.86
C VAL A 420 6.22 28.25 -22.19
N ASN A 421 5.95 27.66 -21.02
CA ASN A 421 4.67 27.79 -20.31
C ASN A 421 4.73 28.80 -19.15
N ALA A 422 5.59 29.81 -19.27
CA ALA A 422 5.70 30.87 -18.27
C ALA A 422 4.57 31.91 -18.41
N PRO A 423 4.05 32.45 -17.29
CA PRO A 423 4.53 32.27 -15.92
C PRO A 423 3.95 31.01 -15.24
N MET A 424 4.63 30.52 -14.19
CA MET A 424 4.26 29.28 -13.49
C MET A 424 4.41 29.40 -11.97
N ILE A 425 3.60 28.62 -11.26
CA ILE A 425 3.69 28.40 -9.81
C ILE A 425 3.73 26.89 -9.52
N THR A 426 4.28 26.53 -8.37
CA THR A 426 4.17 25.18 -7.83
C THR A 426 3.42 25.20 -6.52
N VAL A 427 2.58 24.20 -6.27
CA VAL A 427 1.87 24.03 -5.01
C VAL A 427 2.33 22.75 -4.36
N ALA A 428 3.04 22.88 -3.23
CA ALA A 428 3.32 21.77 -2.34
C ALA A 428 2.13 21.59 -1.38
N ASP A 429 1.40 20.48 -1.52
CA ASP A 429 0.26 20.12 -0.68
C ASP A 429 0.70 19.13 0.40
N TYR A 430 0.78 19.62 1.64
CA TYR A 430 1.10 18.86 2.85
C TYR A 430 -0.15 18.49 3.66
N SER A 431 -1.36 18.74 3.16
CA SER A 431 -2.62 18.60 3.92
C SER A 431 -2.85 17.18 4.47
N ASN A 432 -2.28 16.16 3.81
CA ASN A 432 -2.48 14.74 4.14
C ASN A 432 -1.18 14.01 4.57
N GLY A 433 -0.08 14.73 4.82
CA GLY A 433 1.21 14.13 5.16
C GLY A 433 1.89 13.41 3.97
N SER A 434 2.78 12.45 4.24
CA SER A 434 3.57 11.72 3.23
C SER A 434 2.72 10.98 2.18
N GLU A 435 1.68 10.26 2.59
CA GLU A 435 0.86 9.45 1.66
C GLU A 435 0.04 10.29 0.67
N GLY A 436 -0.35 11.51 1.06
CA GLY A 436 -1.15 12.40 0.23
C GLY A 436 -0.39 13.63 -0.25
N TYR A 437 0.93 13.65 -0.08
CA TYR A 437 1.77 14.73 -0.52
C TYR A 437 1.73 14.86 -2.04
N THR A 438 1.50 16.08 -2.54
CA THR A 438 1.61 16.37 -3.97
C THR A 438 2.42 17.65 -4.19
N TYR A 439 3.19 17.68 -5.27
CA TYR A 439 3.98 18.84 -5.68
C TYR A 439 3.58 19.19 -7.10
N ASN A 440 2.54 20.00 -7.22
CA ASN A 440 1.82 20.20 -8.48
C ASN A 440 2.26 21.48 -9.18
N TYR A 441 2.64 21.37 -10.44
CA TYR A 441 2.97 22.50 -11.29
C TYR A 441 1.70 23.11 -11.91
N PHE A 442 1.54 24.42 -11.84
CA PHE A 442 0.51 25.17 -12.55
C PHE A 442 1.22 26.15 -13.48
N GLU A 443 1.05 25.95 -14.77
CA GLU A 443 1.77 26.65 -15.84
C GLU A 443 0.80 27.54 -16.64
N ASP A 444 1.33 28.49 -17.42
CA ASP A 444 0.54 29.49 -18.16
C ASP A 444 -0.49 30.21 -17.27
N VAL A 445 -0.13 30.50 -16.03
CA VAL A 445 -1.06 31.08 -15.06
C VAL A 445 -1.22 32.59 -15.26
N THR A 446 -2.40 33.10 -14.93
CA THR A 446 -2.69 34.54 -14.82
C THR A 446 -3.04 34.89 -13.36
N PRO A 447 -3.03 36.18 -12.97
CA PRO A 447 -3.43 36.60 -11.62
C PRO A 447 -4.80 36.07 -11.19
N GLU A 448 -5.77 36.07 -12.10
CA GLU A 448 -7.12 35.56 -11.85
C GLU A 448 -7.10 34.05 -11.65
N LYS A 449 -6.30 33.35 -12.46
CA LYS A 449 -6.22 31.89 -12.43
C LYS A 449 -5.56 31.38 -11.15
N VAL A 450 -4.51 32.03 -10.67
CA VAL A 450 -3.88 31.64 -9.40
C VAL A 450 -4.81 31.86 -8.21
N ILE A 451 -5.62 32.92 -8.22
CA ILE A 451 -6.65 33.14 -7.20
C ILE A 451 -7.72 32.03 -7.26
N GLU A 452 -8.18 31.67 -8.45
CA GLU A 452 -9.13 30.55 -8.64
C GLU A 452 -8.56 29.23 -8.09
N ILE A 453 -7.28 28.94 -8.36
CA ILE A 453 -6.58 27.75 -7.85
C ILE A 453 -6.55 27.76 -6.31
N VAL A 454 -6.19 28.90 -5.70
CA VAL A 454 -6.15 29.03 -4.24
C VAL A 454 -7.52 28.80 -3.61
N GLU A 455 -8.59 29.38 -4.15
CA GLU A 455 -9.94 29.18 -3.60
C GLU A 455 -10.43 27.73 -3.78
N LYS A 456 -10.07 27.05 -4.87
CA LYS A 456 -10.34 25.63 -5.05
C LYS A 456 -9.61 24.79 -4.01
N LEU A 457 -8.33 25.05 -3.78
CA LEU A 457 -7.55 24.38 -2.74
C LEU A 457 -8.12 24.63 -1.33
N ARG A 458 -8.57 25.86 -1.05
CA ARG A 458 -9.20 26.20 0.24
C ARG A 458 -10.48 25.39 0.48
N LYS A 459 -11.25 25.09 -0.57
CA LYS A 459 -12.44 24.21 -0.52
C LYS A 459 -12.10 22.71 -0.41
N GLY A 460 -10.82 22.34 -0.50
CA GLY A 460 -10.37 20.95 -0.53
C GLY A 460 -10.52 20.28 -1.91
N GLU A 461 -10.77 21.06 -2.96
CA GLU A 461 -10.79 20.57 -4.34
C GLU A 461 -9.36 20.38 -4.86
N LYS A 462 -9.19 19.48 -5.84
CA LYS A 462 -7.91 19.26 -6.52
C LYS A 462 -7.94 19.89 -7.92
N PRO A 463 -7.47 21.14 -8.09
CA PRO A 463 -7.45 21.78 -9.40
C PRO A 463 -6.55 21.02 -10.38
N PRO A 464 -6.89 21.00 -11.69
CA PRO A 464 -6.07 20.34 -12.70
C PRO A 464 -4.70 21.02 -12.81
N HIS A 465 -3.64 20.24 -12.65
CA HIS A 465 -2.26 20.70 -12.77
C HIS A 465 -1.77 20.64 -14.23
N GLY A 466 -0.63 21.27 -14.51
CA GLY A 466 -0.08 21.51 -15.84
C GLY A 466 -0.47 22.87 -16.40
N THR A 467 -0.43 23.01 -17.73
CA THR A 467 -0.85 24.24 -18.42
C THR A 467 -2.30 24.59 -18.12
N GLN A 468 -2.52 25.84 -17.70
CA GLN A 468 -3.83 26.42 -17.53
C GLN A 468 -4.38 27.03 -18.83
N ASN A 469 -3.60 26.98 -19.93
CA ASN A 469 -4.03 27.40 -21.25
C ASN A 469 -4.62 26.21 -22.04
N PRO A 470 -5.94 26.20 -22.32
CA PRO A 470 -6.59 25.09 -23.02
C PRO A 470 -6.17 24.95 -24.49
N GLN A 471 -5.60 25.99 -25.10
CA GLN A 471 -5.12 25.96 -26.48
C GLN A 471 -3.74 25.31 -26.61
N ARG A 472 -3.13 24.93 -25.48
CA ARG A 472 -1.82 24.34 -25.42
C ARG A 472 -1.91 22.92 -24.88
N ILE A 473 -1.25 22.01 -25.59
CA ILE A 473 -1.05 20.66 -25.08
C ILE A 473 0.29 20.66 -24.37
N ARG A 474 0.28 20.62 -23.04
CA ARG A 474 1.51 20.46 -22.26
C ARG A 474 2.52 21.56 -22.59
N SER A 475 3.77 21.23 -22.90
CA SER A 475 4.81 22.17 -23.36
C SER A 475 4.82 22.41 -24.88
N GLY A 476 3.76 22.00 -25.58
CA GLY A 476 3.63 22.22 -27.01
C GLY A 476 3.42 23.70 -27.38
N PRO A 477 3.51 24.04 -28.67
CA PRO A 477 3.09 25.34 -29.16
C PRO A 477 1.60 25.61 -28.85
N GLU A 478 1.27 26.88 -28.66
CA GLU A 478 -0.12 27.32 -28.58
C GLU A 478 -0.80 27.16 -29.95
N GLY A 479 -2.00 26.59 -29.97
CA GLY A 479 -2.71 26.23 -31.21
C GLY A 479 -2.47 24.81 -31.70
N GLY A 480 -1.69 24.01 -30.96
CA GLY A 480 -1.44 22.60 -31.24
C GLY A 480 0.01 22.31 -31.65
N ASN A 481 0.37 21.03 -31.67
CA ASN A 481 1.71 20.60 -32.03
C ASN A 481 1.99 20.90 -33.51
N THR A 482 3.15 21.48 -33.81
CA THR A 482 3.65 21.68 -35.18
C THR A 482 4.57 20.55 -35.65
N THR A 483 5.02 19.70 -34.74
CA THR A 483 5.86 18.53 -34.95
C THR A 483 5.32 17.35 -34.13
N LEU A 484 5.90 16.15 -34.26
CA LEU A 484 5.39 14.93 -33.58
C LEU A 484 3.92 14.62 -33.93
N LEU A 485 3.55 14.77 -35.21
CA LEU A 485 2.19 14.58 -35.72
C LEU A 485 1.86 13.11 -36.04
N GLY A 486 2.88 12.31 -36.36
CA GLY A 486 2.73 10.90 -36.72
C GLY A 486 2.89 9.98 -35.52
N GLU A 487 2.43 8.73 -35.66
CA GLU A 487 2.69 7.70 -34.66
C GLU A 487 4.20 7.43 -34.51
N PRO A 488 4.72 7.31 -33.28
CA PRO A 488 6.14 7.02 -33.06
C PRO A 488 6.50 5.67 -33.67
N LYS A 489 7.48 5.66 -34.58
CA LYS A 489 8.08 4.44 -35.11
C LYS A 489 9.47 4.24 -34.50
N PRO A 490 9.91 2.99 -34.27
CA PRO A 490 11.29 2.73 -33.91
C PRO A 490 12.21 3.43 -34.92
N PRO A 491 13.23 4.17 -34.47
CA PRO A 491 14.21 4.72 -35.40
C PRO A 491 14.89 3.56 -36.14
N PRO A 492 15.35 3.76 -37.38
CA PRO A 492 16.17 2.76 -38.05
C PRO A 492 17.46 2.57 -37.25
N CYS A 493 17.54 1.47 -36.50
CA CYS A 493 18.76 1.07 -35.82
C CYS A 493 19.73 0.51 -36.86
N ARG A 494 20.98 1.00 -36.86
CA ARG A 494 22.04 0.39 -37.64
C ARG A 494 22.34 -0.98 -37.03
N ASP A 495 22.22 -2.03 -37.83
CA ASP A 495 22.67 -3.36 -37.43
C ASP A 495 24.21 -3.31 -37.30
N LEU A 496 24.70 -3.40 -36.07
CA LEU A 496 26.13 -3.36 -35.77
C LEU A 496 26.82 -4.68 -36.11
N ASP A 497 26.05 -5.76 -36.29
CA ASP A 497 26.55 -7.09 -36.61
C ASP A 497 26.57 -7.36 -38.14
N ALA A 498 26.06 -6.42 -38.95
CA ALA A 498 26.00 -6.53 -40.41
C ALA A 498 27.25 -6.00 -41.15
N CYS A 499 28.42 -5.93 -40.49
CA CYS A 499 29.69 -5.49 -41.08
C CYS A 499 30.76 -6.59 -41.09
#